data_AF-A0A963N4A9-F1
#
_entry.id   AF-A0A963N4A9-F1
#
_cell.length_a   1.000
_cell.length_b   1.000
_cell.length_c   1.000
_cell.angle_alpha   90.00
_cell.angle_beta   90.00
_cell.angle_gamma   90.00
#
_symmetry.space_group_name_H-M   'P 1'
#
loop_
_entity.id
_entity.type
_entity.pdbx_description
1 polymer ?
#
loop_
_entity_poly.entity_id
_entity_poly.type
_entity_poly.pdbx_seq_one_letter_code
_entity_poly.pdbx_strand_id
1 'polypeptide(L)'
;MKDIFVAYARAVKSLTERGVLWHLVWPTLVAMLAWVIVGVLFWQPMVDAVMAAINSWTWAADRLSSSELGAAALLVLVKIALTVLFLPLIYVTSALLVAVVSLPMMLEKVAVVRYGDVEMRRGGTTAGSAVNALVAVVVFVVGLVVSLPFWLIPGVGLVVSVLLTAWLNQKAFGYDALMLHGDRD
;
A
#
# COMPACT_ATOMS: atom_id res chain seq x y z
N MET A 1 16.73 -12.88 -23.50
CA MET A 1 17.19 -11.64 -22.81
C MET A 1 16.69 -10.37 -23.49
N LYS A 2 16.85 -10.22 -24.81
CA LYS A 2 16.40 -9.03 -25.56
C LYS A 2 14.90 -8.76 -25.43
N ASP A 3 14.07 -9.80 -25.43
CA ASP A 3 12.61 -9.68 -25.29
C ASP A 3 12.18 -9.21 -23.89
N ILE A 4 12.95 -9.57 -22.85
CA ILE A 4 12.71 -9.12 -21.47
C ILE A 4 12.93 -7.61 -21.37
N PHE A 5 14.02 -7.10 -21.95
CA PHE A 5 14.31 -5.67 -21.96
C PHE A 5 13.28 -4.88 -22.78
N VAL A 6 12.83 -5.42 -23.91
CA VAL A 6 11.78 -4.79 -24.73
C VAL A 6 10.45 -4.76 -23.98
N ALA A 7 10.10 -5.84 -23.27
CA ALA A 7 8.91 -5.89 -22.42
C ALA A 7 9.00 -4.85 -21.29
N TYR A 8 10.16 -4.74 -20.63
CA TYR A 8 10.39 -3.76 -19.57
C TYR A 8 10.28 -2.32 -20.09
N ALA A 9 10.88 -2.03 -21.25
CA ALA A 9 10.82 -0.70 -21.87
C ALA A 9 9.39 -0.32 -22.27
N ARG A 10 8.60 -1.28 -22.78
CA ARG A 10 7.18 -1.07 -23.08
C ARG A 10 6.36 -0.84 -21.82
N ALA A 11 6.63 -1.56 -20.74
CA ALA A 11 5.96 -1.38 -19.44
C ALA A 11 6.28 0.00 -18.83
N VAL A 12 7.54 0.43 -18.85
CA VAL A 12 7.92 1.78 -18.38
C VAL A 12 7.25 2.86 -19.22
N LYS A 13 7.20 2.69 -20.55
CA LYS A 13 6.50 3.63 -21.43
C LYS A 13 4.99 3.66 -21.17
N SER A 14 4.36 2.53 -20.83
CA SER A 14 2.93 2.51 -20.49
C SER A 14 2.64 3.21 -19.17
N LEU A 15 3.58 3.23 -18.22
CA LEU A 15 3.42 4.04 -17.00
C LEU A 15 3.30 5.54 -17.30
N THR A 16 3.83 6.01 -18.44
CA THR A 16 3.72 7.41 -18.87
C THR A 16 2.43 7.69 -19.64
N GLU A 17 1.65 6.67 -20.01
CA GLU A 17 0.37 6.88 -20.68
C GLU A 17 -0.61 7.57 -19.72
N ARG A 18 -1.22 8.66 -20.20
CA ARG A 18 -2.08 9.55 -19.39
C ARG A 18 -3.20 8.81 -18.67
N GLY A 19 -3.71 7.73 -19.27
CA GLY A 19 -4.71 6.86 -18.66
C GLY A 19 -4.18 6.10 -17.43
N VAL A 20 -2.98 5.53 -17.52
CA VAL A 20 -2.35 4.78 -16.42
C VAL A 20 -1.95 5.72 -15.28
N LEU A 21 -1.33 6.87 -15.61
CA LEU A 21 -0.97 7.90 -14.62
C LEU A 21 -2.17 8.35 -13.80
N TRP A 22 -3.32 8.56 -14.44
CA TRP A 22 -4.52 8.95 -13.72
C TRP A 22 -4.95 7.92 -12.68
N HIS A 23 -4.91 6.61 -13.02
CA HIS A 23 -5.32 5.52 -12.13
C HIS A 23 -4.39 5.32 -10.93
N LEU A 24 -3.15 5.82 -11.04
CA LEU A 24 -2.18 5.86 -9.94
C LEU A 24 -2.36 7.08 -9.03
N VAL A 25 -2.73 8.22 -9.60
CA VAL A 25 -2.80 9.51 -8.89
C VAL A 25 -4.12 9.70 -8.15
N TRP A 26 -5.26 9.38 -8.79
CA TRP A 26 -6.58 9.67 -8.19
C TRP A 26 -6.81 9.00 -6.82
N PRO A 27 -6.38 7.74 -6.55
CA PRO A 27 -6.56 7.11 -5.23
C PRO A 27 -5.80 7.86 -4.14
N THR A 28 -4.60 8.34 -4.48
CA THR A 28 -3.76 9.13 -3.57
C THR A 28 -4.41 10.47 -3.28
N LEU A 29 -4.99 11.13 -4.29
CA LEU A 29 -5.72 12.38 -4.10
C LEU A 29 -6.97 12.20 -3.24
N VAL A 30 -7.72 11.11 -3.44
CA VAL A 30 -8.90 10.79 -2.63
C VAL A 30 -8.50 10.49 -1.18
N ALA A 31 -7.48 9.67 -0.96
CA ALA A 31 -6.96 9.39 0.38
C ALA A 31 -6.45 10.66 1.07
N MET A 32 -5.69 11.49 0.35
CA MET A 32 -5.20 12.77 0.87
C MET A 32 -6.37 13.69 1.24
N LEU A 33 -7.36 13.85 0.37
CA LEU A 33 -8.53 14.68 0.63
C LEU A 33 -9.31 14.17 1.86
N ALA A 34 -9.54 12.86 1.95
CA ALA A 34 -10.23 12.25 3.09
C ALA A 34 -9.50 12.54 4.41
N TRP A 35 -8.19 12.33 4.46
CA TRP A 35 -7.39 12.59 5.66
C TRP A 35 -7.22 14.08 5.98
N VAL A 36 -7.20 14.95 4.96
CA VAL A 36 -7.24 16.41 5.17
C VAL A 36 -8.58 16.82 5.78
N ILE A 37 -9.70 16.29 5.29
CA ILE A 37 -11.03 16.55 5.88
C ILE A 37 -11.08 16.06 7.33
N VAL A 38 -10.59 14.84 7.60
CA VAL A 38 -10.49 14.32 8.97
C VAL A 38 -9.61 15.22 9.83
N GLY A 39 -8.45 15.63 9.31
CA GLY A 39 -7.54 16.56 9.97
C GLY A 39 -8.24 17.87 10.32
N VAL A 40 -8.94 18.51 9.39
CA VAL A 40 -9.63 19.78 9.63
C VAL A 40 -10.77 19.63 10.65
N LEU A 41 -11.57 18.58 10.54
CA LEU A 41 -12.75 18.38 11.39
C LEU A 41 -12.40 17.88 12.81
N PHE A 42 -11.37 17.05 12.93
CA PHE A 42 -11.02 16.34 14.16
C PHE A 42 -9.67 16.75 14.76
N TRP A 43 -9.03 17.82 14.26
CA TRP A 43 -7.74 18.27 14.77
C TRP A 43 -7.73 18.45 16.29
N GLN A 44 -8.66 19.26 16.79
CA GLN A 44 -8.73 19.62 18.21
C GLN A 44 -9.03 18.38 19.08
N PRO A 45 -10.06 17.56 18.79
CA PRO A 45 -10.28 16.30 19.50
C PRO A 45 -9.08 15.35 19.51
N MET A 46 -8.33 15.24 18.40
CA MET A 46 -7.15 14.37 18.32
C MET A 46 -6.01 14.86 19.22
N VAL A 47 -5.73 16.17 19.19
CA VAL A 47 -4.71 16.77 20.07
C VAL A 47 -5.11 16.58 21.53
N ASP A 48 -6.36 16.87 21.88
CA ASP A 48 -6.86 16.75 23.25
C ASP A 48 -6.84 15.30 23.75
N ALA A 49 -7.20 14.34 22.89
CA ALA A 49 -7.14 12.91 23.23
C ALA A 49 -5.70 12.44 23.50
N VAL A 50 -4.73 12.86 22.68
CA VAL A 50 -3.32 12.50 22.89
C VAL A 50 -2.77 13.18 24.15
N MET A 51 -3.09 14.46 24.36
CA MET A 51 -2.68 15.18 25.58
C MET A 51 -3.29 14.57 26.84
N ALA A 52 -4.56 14.16 26.81
CA ALA A 52 -5.20 13.45 27.91
C ALA A 52 -4.54 12.10 28.19
N ALA A 53 -4.19 11.35 27.14
CA ALA A 53 -3.47 10.09 27.27
C ALA A 53 -2.08 10.29 27.90
N ILE A 54 -1.33 11.31 27.48
CA ILE A 54 -0.02 11.62 28.06
C ILE A 54 -0.15 12.04 29.53
N ASN A 55 -1.14 12.90 29.85
CA ASN A 55 -1.38 13.35 31.22
C ASN A 55 -1.85 12.23 32.16
N SER A 56 -2.43 11.15 31.62
CA SER A 56 -2.77 9.96 32.42
C SER A 56 -1.53 9.21 32.94
N TRP A 57 -0.36 9.43 32.33
CA TRP A 57 0.89 8.81 32.74
C TRP A 57 1.55 9.65 33.84
N THR A 58 1.43 9.19 35.09
CA THR A 58 1.89 9.89 36.30
C THR A 58 3.35 10.34 36.24
N TRP A 59 4.23 9.56 35.61
CA TRP A 59 5.66 9.89 35.44
C TRP A 59 5.92 11.01 34.41
N ALA A 60 5.04 11.18 33.42
CA ALA A 60 5.16 12.23 32.41
C ALA A 60 4.52 13.53 32.89
N ALA A 61 3.41 13.45 33.61
CA ALA A 61 2.68 14.60 34.14
C ALA A 61 3.52 15.44 35.14
N ASP A 62 4.23 14.79 36.07
CA ASP A 62 5.06 15.48 37.08
C ASP A 62 6.27 16.22 36.49
N ARG A 63 6.93 15.63 35.49
CA ARG A 63 8.10 16.22 34.82
C ARG A 63 7.74 17.35 33.85
N LEU A 64 6.51 17.36 33.36
CA LEU A 64 6.08 18.28 32.31
C LEU A 64 5.31 19.49 32.85
N SER A 65 4.58 19.31 33.96
CA SER A 65 3.93 20.39 34.70
C SER A 65 4.90 21.31 35.45
N SER A 66 6.17 20.92 35.59
CA SER A 66 7.18 21.70 36.31
C SER A 66 7.65 22.96 35.58
N SER A 67 7.32 23.15 34.29
CA SER A 67 7.58 24.41 33.58
C SER A 67 6.56 24.68 32.47
N GLU A 68 6.08 25.92 32.38
CA GLU A 68 5.15 26.35 31.31
C GLU A 68 5.75 26.18 29.90
N LEU A 69 7.06 26.38 29.78
CA LEU A 69 7.82 26.15 28.54
C LEU A 69 7.80 24.68 28.11
N GLY A 70 7.89 23.74 29.06
CA GLY A 70 7.84 22.30 28.78
C GLY A 70 6.47 21.86 28.27
N ALA A 71 5.39 22.37 28.87
CA ALA A 71 4.03 22.09 28.42
C ALA A 71 3.77 22.64 27.00
N ALA A 72 4.22 23.87 26.72
CA ALA A 72 4.13 24.45 25.38
C ALA A 72 4.93 23.66 24.34
N ALA A 73 6.14 23.22 24.68
CA ALA A 73 6.98 22.40 23.81
C ALA A 73 6.35 21.03 23.53
N LEU A 74 5.76 20.36 24.53
CA LEU A 74 5.06 19.10 24.30
C LEU A 74 3.88 19.27 23.34
N LEU A 75 3.06 20.31 23.54
CA LEU A 75 1.92 20.57 22.67
C LEU A 75 2.35 20.73 21.21
N VAL A 76 3.44 21.45 20.96
CA VAL A 76 4.03 21.58 19.62
C VAL A 76 4.50 20.23 19.10
N LEU A 77 5.18 19.43 19.92
CA LEU A 77 5.66 18.10 19.53
C LEU A 77 4.51 17.15 19.18
N VAL A 78 3.42 17.15 19.96
CA VAL A 78 2.21 16.35 19.69
C VAL A 78 1.58 16.75 18.36
N LYS A 79 1.46 18.05 18.08
CA LYS A 79 0.96 18.55 16.80
C LYS A 79 1.82 18.07 15.64
N ILE A 80 3.15 18.18 15.75
CA ILE A 80 4.08 17.69 14.73
C ILE A 80 3.93 16.17 14.54
N ALA A 81 3.88 15.41 15.63
CA ALA A 81 3.75 13.96 15.59
C ALA A 81 2.44 13.53 14.91
N LEU A 82 1.32 14.19 15.22
CA LEU A 82 0.03 13.95 14.57
C LEU A 82 0.07 14.31 13.08
N THR A 83 0.70 15.42 12.70
CA THR A 83 0.89 15.78 11.28
C THR A 83 1.69 14.71 10.53
N VAL A 84 2.81 14.26 11.10
CA VAL A 84 3.64 13.20 10.51
C VAL A 84 2.87 11.88 10.42
N LEU A 85 2.01 11.57 11.39
CA LEU A 85 1.19 10.36 11.41
C LEU A 85 0.18 10.31 10.25
N PHE A 86 -0.28 11.45 9.72
CA PHE A 86 -1.17 11.44 8.55
C PHE A 86 -0.47 10.91 7.28
N LEU A 87 0.85 11.06 7.14
CA LEU A 87 1.59 10.58 5.98
C LEU A 87 1.46 9.05 5.76
N PRO A 88 1.80 8.18 6.73
CA PRO A 88 1.62 6.74 6.57
C PRO A 88 0.14 6.35 6.45
N LEU A 89 -0.76 7.08 7.11
CA LEU A 89 -2.20 6.82 7.01
C LEU A 89 -2.73 7.09 5.59
N ILE A 90 -2.34 8.20 4.98
CA ILE A 90 -2.65 8.53 3.58
C ILE A 90 -2.05 7.49 2.64
N TYR A 91 -0.81 7.06 2.89
CA TYR A 91 -0.14 6.04 2.09
C TYR A 91 -0.90 4.71 2.12
N VAL A 92 -1.24 4.22 3.32
CA VAL A 92 -1.95 2.95 3.49
C VAL A 92 -3.35 3.01 2.88
N THR A 93 -4.12 4.07 3.11
CA THR A 93 -5.45 4.20 2.49
C THR A 93 -5.37 4.36 0.98
N SER A 94 -4.38 5.10 0.46
CA SER A 94 -4.15 5.18 -0.99
C SER A 94 -3.83 3.80 -1.57
N ALA A 95 -2.91 3.05 -0.97
CA ALA A 95 -2.56 1.71 -1.42
C ALA A 95 -3.76 0.76 -1.42
N LEU A 96 -4.62 0.84 -0.39
CA LEU A 96 -5.87 0.08 -0.33
C LEU A 96 -6.85 0.47 -1.44
N LEU A 97 -7.03 1.76 -1.70
CA LEU A 97 -7.88 2.24 -2.80
C LEU A 97 -7.34 1.80 -4.16
N VAL A 98 -6.02 1.82 -4.35
CA VAL A 98 -5.38 1.31 -5.57
C VAL A 98 -5.68 -0.17 -5.73
N ALA A 99 -5.45 -0.97 -4.68
CA ALA A 99 -5.61 -2.42 -4.73
C ALA A 99 -7.07 -2.84 -4.99
N VAL A 100 -8.03 -2.20 -4.32
CA VAL A 100 -9.45 -2.57 -4.38
C VAL A 100 -10.17 -1.95 -5.58
N VAL A 101 -9.76 -0.76 -6.04
CA VAL A 101 -10.52 -0.01 -7.06
C VAL A 101 -9.70 0.20 -8.33
N SER A 102 -8.49 0.74 -8.26
CA SER A 102 -7.73 1.08 -9.47
C SER A 102 -7.26 -0.12 -10.26
N LEU A 103 -6.73 -1.16 -9.58
CA LEU A 103 -6.25 -2.37 -10.25
C LEU A 103 -7.36 -3.07 -11.06
N PRO A 104 -8.55 -3.39 -10.51
CA PRO A 104 -9.59 -4.05 -11.30
C PRO A 104 -10.09 -3.16 -12.46
N MET A 105 -10.25 -1.84 -12.25
CA MET A 105 -10.65 -0.93 -13.32
C MET A 105 -9.62 -0.84 -14.45
N MET A 106 -8.34 -0.87 -14.11
CA MET A 106 -7.24 -0.83 -15.09
C MET A 106 -7.18 -2.14 -15.87
N LEU A 107 -7.35 -3.28 -15.20
CA LEU A 107 -7.40 -4.59 -15.85
C LEU A 107 -8.59 -4.69 -16.82
N GLU A 108 -9.77 -4.20 -16.44
CA GLU A 108 -10.95 -4.15 -17.32
C GLU A 108 -10.71 -3.28 -18.57
N LYS A 109 -10.18 -2.06 -18.40
CA LYS A 109 -9.88 -1.16 -19.53
C LYS A 109 -8.80 -1.71 -20.46
N VAL A 110 -7.73 -2.29 -19.93
CA VAL A 110 -6.65 -2.86 -20.74
C VAL A 110 -7.15 -4.05 -21.56
N ALA A 111 -8.03 -4.87 -20.97
CA ALA A 111 -8.64 -6.00 -21.66
C ALA A 111 -9.53 -5.56 -22.84
N VAL A 112 -10.20 -4.41 -22.74
CA VAL A 112 -11.04 -3.85 -23.82
C VAL A 112 -10.24 -3.11 -24.89
N VAL A 113 -9.21 -2.34 -24.51
CA VAL A 113 -8.55 -1.39 -25.42
C VAL A 113 -7.37 -1.98 -26.20
N ARG A 114 -6.63 -2.94 -25.63
CA ARG A 114 -5.41 -3.49 -26.27
C ARG A 114 -5.52 -4.93 -26.75
N TYR A 115 -6.60 -5.63 -26.40
CA TYR A 115 -6.79 -7.05 -26.70
C TYR A 115 -8.20 -7.35 -27.24
N GLY A 116 -8.84 -6.40 -27.93
CA GLY A 116 -10.19 -6.57 -28.51
C GLY A 116 -10.28 -7.68 -29.57
N ASP A 117 -9.13 -8.07 -30.11
CA ASP A 117 -8.90 -9.08 -31.14
C ASP A 117 -8.37 -10.40 -30.56
N VAL A 118 -8.23 -10.52 -29.23
CA VAL A 118 -7.87 -11.75 -28.53
C VAL A 118 -9.10 -12.32 -27.83
N GLU A 119 -9.45 -13.56 -28.18
CA GLU A 119 -10.63 -14.26 -27.68
C GLU A 119 -10.57 -14.40 -26.14
N MET A 120 -11.39 -13.63 -25.43
CA MET A 120 -11.52 -13.70 -23.96
C MET A 120 -12.15 -15.05 -23.57
N ARG A 121 -11.33 -16.06 -23.25
CA ARG A 121 -11.84 -17.38 -22.82
C ARG A 121 -12.42 -17.38 -21.41
N ARG A 122 -12.15 -16.34 -20.60
CA ARG A 122 -12.72 -16.09 -19.25
C ARG A 122 -12.69 -17.34 -18.35
N GLY A 123 -11.61 -18.12 -18.40
CA GLY A 123 -11.49 -19.37 -17.64
C GLY A 123 -11.37 -19.18 -16.12
N GLY A 124 -11.03 -17.99 -15.64
CA GLY A 124 -10.98 -17.66 -14.21
C GLY A 124 -12.01 -16.60 -13.78
N THR A 125 -12.19 -16.45 -12.47
CA THR A 125 -13.14 -15.50 -11.87
C THR A 125 -12.43 -14.46 -11.00
N THR A 126 -13.00 -13.27 -10.85
CA THR A 126 -12.49 -12.22 -9.94
C THR A 126 -12.38 -12.73 -8.49
N ALA A 127 -13.28 -13.64 -8.09
CA ALA A 127 -13.20 -14.33 -6.80
C ALA A 127 -11.98 -15.28 -6.72
N GLY A 128 -11.65 -15.98 -7.82
CA GLY A 128 -10.44 -16.81 -7.92
C GLY A 128 -9.15 -15.99 -7.84
N SER A 129 -9.12 -14.79 -8.46
CA SER A 129 -8.02 -13.84 -8.34
C SER A 129 -7.84 -13.37 -6.88
N ALA A 130 -8.94 -13.00 -6.21
CA ALA A 130 -8.91 -12.61 -4.80
C ALA A 130 -8.40 -13.75 -3.90
N VAL A 131 -8.85 -14.99 -4.12
CA VAL A 131 -8.37 -16.16 -3.37
C VAL A 131 -6.90 -16.45 -3.65
N ASN A 132 -6.45 -16.36 -4.91
CA ASN A 132 -5.04 -16.56 -5.25
C ASN A 132 -4.15 -15.48 -4.62
N ALA A 133 -4.58 -14.22 -4.64
CA ALA A 133 -3.89 -13.13 -3.95
C ALA A 133 -3.86 -13.35 -2.43
N LEU A 134 -4.96 -13.77 -1.82
CA LEU A 134 -5.03 -14.09 -0.39
C LEU A 134 -4.05 -15.21 -0.02
N VAL A 135 -4.03 -16.30 -0.80
CA VAL A 135 -3.09 -17.42 -0.60
C VAL A 135 -1.66 -16.95 -0.76
N ALA A 136 -1.35 -16.14 -1.77
CA ALA A 136 -0.02 -15.60 -1.98
C ALA A 136 0.43 -14.71 -0.81
N VAL A 137 -0.46 -13.87 -0.26
CA VAL A 137 -0.19 -13.06 0.94
C VAL A 137 0.07 -13.94 2.17
N VAL A 138 -0.74 -14.99 2.38
CA VAL A 138 -0.51 -15.93 3.51
C VAL A 138 0.86 -16.60 3.39
N VAL A 139 1.22 -17.11 2.20
CA VAL A 139 2.53 -17.73 1.98
C VAL A 139 3.67 -16.72 2.15
N PHE A 140 3.48 -15.48 1.71
CA PHE A 140 4.45 -14.40 1.91
C PHE A 140 4.67 -14.13 3.41
N VAL A 141 3.60 -14.00 4.20
CA VAL A 141 3.70 -13.77 5.65
C VAL A 141 4.41 -14.94 6.34
N VAL A 142 4.05 -16.18 6.00
CA VAL A 142 4.73 -17.37 6.53
C VAL A 142 6.22 -17.35 6.16
N GLY A 143 6.55 -17.06 4.89
CA GLY A 143 7.94 -16.95 4.44
C GLY A 143 8.71 -15.87 5.19
N LEU A 144 8.08 -14.73 5.47
CA LEU A 144 8.67 -13.63 6.23
C LEU A 144 8.95 -14.05 7.67
N VAL A 145 8.00 -14.69 8.35
CA VAL A 145 8.18 -15.20 9.72
C VAL A 145 9.29 -16.25 9.77
N VAL A 146 9.28 -17.22 8.85
CA VAL A 146 10.33 -18.25 8.74
C VAL A 146 11.69 -17.62 8.44
N SER A 147 11.72 -16.46 7.78
CA SER A 147 12.97 -15.79 7.48
C SER A 147 13.61 -15.08 8.66
N LEU A 148 12.86 -14.72 9.71
CA LEU A 148 13.36 -13.90 10.83
C LEU A 148 14.67 -14.42 11.46
N PRO A 149 14.86 -15.73 11.71
CA PRO A 149 16.13 -16.24 12.23
C PRO A 149 17.33 -15.94 11.33
N PHE A 150 17.12 -15.93 10.01
CA PHE A 150 18.17 -15.69 9.02
C PHE A 150 18.55 -14.22 8.87
N TRP A 151 17.74 -13.29 9.38
CA TRP A 151 18.06 -11.85 9.34
C TRP A 151 19.23 -11.47 10.24
N LEU A 152 19.59 -12.34 11.19
CA LEU A 152 20.78 -12.17 12.02
C LEU A 152 22.08 -12.23 11.19
N ILE A 153 22.02 -12.80 9.98
CA ILE A 153 23.13 -12.81 9.03
C ILE A 153 23.06 -11.51 8.20
N PRO A 154 24.12 -10.67 8.24
CA PRO A 154 24.15 -9.43 7.48
C PRO A 154 23.84 -9.64 5.99
N GLY A 155 22.90 -8.86 5.46
CA GLY A 155 22.50 -8.88 4.04
C GLY A 155 21.40 -9.89 3.68
N VAL A 156 21.22 -10.96 4.46
CA VAL A 156 20.22 -12.01 4.13
C VAL A 156 18.79 -11.48 4.22
N GLY A 157 18.48 -10.63 5.20
CA GLY A 157 17.16 -10.01 5.31
C GLY A 157 16.75 -9.21 4.07
N LEU A 158 17.71 -8.52 3.44
CA LEU A 158 17.47 -7.77 2.19
C LEU A 158 17.19 -8.73 1.03
N VAL A 159 18.01 -9.76 0.85
CA VAL A 159 17.85 -10.75 -0.22
C VAL A 159 16.50 -11.45 -0.10
N VAL A 160 16.16 -11.91 1.11
CA VAL A 160 14.88 -12.54 1.41
C VAL A 160 13.71 -11.60 1.10
N SER A 161 13.77 -10.34 1.55
CA SER A 161 12.70 -9.38 1.33
C SER A 161 12.46 -9.15 -0.16
N VAL A 162 13.52 -9.03 -0.95
CA VAL A 162 13.42 -8.86 -2.41
C VAL A 162 12.84 -10.11 -3.07
N LEU A 163 13.33 -11.30 -2.70
CA LEU A 163 12.86 -12.56 -3.29
C LEU A 163 11.40 -12.86 -2.95
N LEU A 164 11.01 -12.70 -1.69
CA LEU A 164 9.62 -12.90 -1.25
C LEU A 164 8.68 -11.90 -1.93
N THR A 165 9.09 -10.63 -2.06
CA THR A 165 8.29 -9.60 -2.72
C THR A 165 8.17 -9.86 -4.23
N ALA A 166 9.26 -10.28 -4.88
CA ALA A 166 9.25 -10.66 -6.29
C ALA A 166 8.33 -11.87 -6.54
N TRP A 167 8.42 -12.90 -5.69
CA TRP A 167 7.57 -14.08 -5.75
C TRP A 167 6.08 -13.75 -5.52
N LEU A 168 5.78 -12.92 -4.52
CA LEU A 168 4.42 -12.46 -4.22
C LEU A 168 3.81 -11.73 -5.44
N ASN A 169 4.56 -10.77 -6.00
CA ASN A 169 4.13 -10.03 -7.18
C ASN A 169 3.93 -10.95 -8.39
N GLN A 170 4.85 -11.88 -8.62
CA GLN A 170 4.72 -12.86 -9.70
C GLN A 170 3.47 -13.73 -9.54
N LYS A 171 3.17 -14.18 -8.31
CA LYS A 171 2.02 -15.06 -8.03
C LYS A 171 0.69 -14.32 -8.09
N ALA A 172 0.64 -13.09 -7.58
CA ALA A 172 -0.55 -12.24 -7.63
C ALA A 172 -0.87 -11.84 -9.08
N PHE A 173 0.09 -11.24 -9.79
CA PHE A 173 -0.15 -10.74 -11.14
C PHE A 173 -0.16 -11.84 -12.22
N GLY A 174 0.50 -12.98 -11.98
CA GLY A 174 0.52 -14.10 -12.91
C GLY A 174 -0.85 -14.76 -13.08
N TYR A 175 -1.62 -14.90 -11.99
CA TYR A 175 -3.00 -15.42 -12.09
C TYR A 175 -3.91 -14.43 -12.82
N ASP A 176 -3.78 -13.13 -12.54
CA ASP A 176 -4.57 -12.09 -13.20
C ASP A 176 -4.31 -12.05 -14.71
N ALA A 177 -3.06 -12.27 -15.13
CA ALA A 177 -2.69 -12.36 -16.54
C ALA A 177 -3.22 -13.63 -17.22
N LEU A 178 -3.25 -14.76 -16.52
CA LEU A 178 -3.74 -16.03 -17.05
C LEU A 178 -5.26 -16.14 -17.03
N MET A 179 -5.95 -15.55 -16.05
CA MET A 179 -7.40 -15.60 -15.92
C MET A 179 -8.14 -15.04 -17.15
N LEU A 180 -7.56 -14.04 -17.81
CA LEU A 180 -8.15 -13.40 -18.98
C LEU A 180 -7.99 -14.22 -20.27
N HIS A 181 -7.04 -15.18 -20.30
CA HIS A 181 -6.59 -15.84 -21.54
C HIS A 181 -6.48 -17.37 -21.46
N GLY A 182 -6.44 -17.93 -20.26
CA GLY A 182 -6.40 -19.37 -20.02
C GLY A 182 -7.79 -19.97 -20.13
N ASP A 183 -7.85 -21.14 -20.77
CA ASP A 183 -8.99 -22.03 -20.62
C ASP A 183 -9.01 -22.65 -19.22
N ARG A 184 -10.14 -23.25 -18.88
CA ARG A 184 -10.33 -23.92 -17.59
C ARG A 184 -9.47 -25.19 -17.43
N ASP A 185 -8.82 -25.63 -18.51
CA ASP A 185 -8.03 -26.86 -18.66
C ASP A 185 -6.54 -26.58 -18.94
#